data_AF-A1XCL0-F1
#
_entry.id   AF-A1XCL0-F1
#
_cell.length_a   1.000
_cell.length_b   1.000
_cell.length_c   1.000
_cell.angle_alpha   90.00
_cell.angle_beta   90.00
_cell.angle_gamma   90.00
#
_symmetry.space_group_name_H-M   'P 1'
#
loop_
_entity.id
_entity.type
_entity.pdbx_description
1 polymer ?
#
loop_
_entity_poly.entity_id
_entity_poly.type
_entity_poly.pdbx_seq_one_letter_code
_entity_poly.pdbx_strand_id
1 'polypeptide(L)'
;IIIGPDGHPLTVYPCMICGKKFKSRGFLKRHMKNHPEHLTKKKYRCTDCDYTTNKKISLHNHLESHKLTSKSEKAIECDDCGKHFSHAGALFTHKMVHKEKGASKMHKCKFCEYETAEQGLLNRHLLAVHSKNFPHICVECGKGFRHPSELKKHMRIHT
;
A
#
# COMPACT_ATOMS: atom_id res chain seq x y z
N ILE A 1 2.75 9.78 -50.15
CA ILE A 1 1.37 9.28 -50.34
C ILE A 1 1.50 7.89 -50.96
N ILE A 2 0.77 6.86 -50.50
CA ILE A 2 0.73 5.58 -51.21
C ILE A 2 -0.49 5.65 -52.12
N ILE A 3 -0.27 5.65 -53.42
CA ILE A 3 -1.33 5.69 -54.44
C ILE A 3 -1.67 4.24 -54.80
N GLY A 4 -2.95 3.88 -54.76
CA GLY A 4 -3.42 2.54 -55.12
C GLY A 4 -3.31 2.27 -56.63
N PRO A 5 -3.44 1.00 -57.07
CA PRO A 5 -3.44 0.64 -58.49
C PRO A 5 -4.58 1.30 -59.30
N ASP A 6 -5.58 1.83 -58.60
CA ASP A 6 -6.75 2.57 -59.08
C ASP A 6 -6.56 4.10 -59.08
N GLY A 7 -5.36 4.60 -58.80
CA GLY A 7 -5.02 6.03 -58.86
C GLY A 7 -5.57 6.89 -57.71
N HIS A 8 -6.37 6.31 -56.81
CA HIS A 8 -6.93 7.03 -55.67
C HIS A 8 -5.98 7.04 -54.46
N PRO A 9 -5.93 8.13 -53.67
CA PRO A 9 -5.17 8.16 -52.44
C PRO A 9 -5.74 7.15 -51.44
N LEU A 10 -5.00 6.08 -51.16
CA LEU A 10 -5.39 5.16 -50.10
C LEU A 10 -5.26 5.89 -48.76
N THR A 11 -6.35 5.91 -47.99
CA THR A 11 -6.34 6.39 -46.60
C THR A 11 -5.45 5.46 -45.78
N VAL A 12 -4.18 5.84 -45.65
CA VAL A 12 -3.18 5.14 -44.86
C VAL A 12 -3.11 5.71 -43.46
N TYR A 13 -3.01 4.83 -42.47
CA TYR A 13 -2.90 5.19 -41.07
C TYR A 13 -1.45 5.02 -40.61
N PRO A 14 -0.64 6.09 -40.57
CA PRO A 14 0.75 6.00 -40.14
C PRO A 14 0.86 5.83 -38.62
N CYS A 15 1.85 5.05 -38.19
CA CYS A 15 2.30 5.04 -36.81
C CYS A 15 3.19 6.26 -36.56
N MET A 16 2.83 7.07 -35.58
CA MET A 16 3.59 8.28 -35.25
C MET A 16 4.91 8.01 -34.51
N ILE A 17 5.11 6.78 -34.01
CA ILE A 17 6.32 6.38 -33.26
C ILE A 17 7.41 5.85 -34.21
N CYS A 18 7.05 5.04 -35.21
CA CYS A 18 8.03 4.39 -36.10
C CYS A 18 7.77 4.60 -37.60
N GLY A 19 6.75 5.39 -37.97
CA GLY A 19 6.44 5.73 -39.36
C GLY A 19 5.78 4.63 -40.20
N LYS A 20 5.61 3.41 -39.68
CA LYS A 20 4.96 2.30 -40.42
C LYS A 20 3.52 2.65 -40.81
N LYS A 21 3.13 2.35 -42.05
CA LYS A 21 1.81 2.67 -42.62
C LYS A 21 0.90 1.44 -42.62
N PHE A 22 -0.34 1.63 -42.19
CA PHE A 22 -1.34 0.56 -42.09
C PHE A 22 -2.58 0.86 -42.92
N LYS A 23 -3.16 -0.19 -43.49
CA LYS A 23 -4.37 -0.12 -44.33
C LYS A 23 -5.68 0.12 -43.57
N SER A 24 -5.67 0.00 -42.23
CA SER A 24 -6.85 0.31 -41.41
C SER A 24 -6.47 0.73 -39.99
N ARG A 25 -7.38 1.47 -39.33
CA ARG A 25 -7.24 1.86 -37.91
C ARG A 25 -7.12 0.66 -36.96
N GLY A 26 -7.81 -0.45 -37.27
CA GLY A 26 -7.75 -1.66 -36.45
C GLY A 26 -6.35 -2.29 -36.43
N PHE A 27 -5.70 -2.36 -37.59
CA PHE A 27 -4.31 -2.84 -37.68
C PHE A 27 -3.33 -1.90 -37.01
N LEU A 28 -3.50 -0.58 -37.16
CA LEU A 28 -2.72 0.41 -36.42
C LEU A 28 -2.88 0.23 -34.90
N LYS A 29 -4.11 0.08 -34.38
CA LYS A 29 -4.38 -0.11 -32.94
C LYS A 29 -3.75 -1.38 -32.38
N ARG A 30 -3.76 -2.49 -33.14
CA ARG A 30 -3.05 -3.72 -32.76
C ARG A 30 -1.54 -3.51 -32.76
N HIS A 31 -1.01 -2.84 -33.78
CA HIS A 31 0.41 -2.51 -33.87
C HIS A 31 0.90 -1.61 -32.74
N MET A 32 0.07 -0.64 -32.28
CA MET A 32 0.42 0.26 -31.18
C MET A 32 0.69 -0.45 -29.85
N LYS A 33 0.16 -1.67 -29.66
CA LYS A 33 0.45 -2.50 -28.48
C LYS A 33 1.90 -3.02 -28.44
N ASN A 34 2.59 -3.02 -29.58
CA ASN A 34 3.98 -3.46 -29.70
C ASN A 34 4.97 -2.32 -29.44
N HIS A 35 4.49 -1.08 -29.24
CA HIS A 35 5.35 0.05 -28.86
C HIS A 35 5.42 0.15 -27.33
N PRO A 36 6.61 0.06 -26.72
CA PRO A 36 6.79 0.18 -25.27
C PRO A 36 6.31 1.54 -24.72
N GLU A 37 6.32 2.58 -25.55
CA GLU A 37 5.84 3.91 -25.15
C GLU A 37 4.32 3.92 -24.91
N HIS A 38 3.54 3.12 -25.65
CA HIS A 38 2.09 2.99 -25.45
C HIS A 38 1.72 2.08 -24.26
N LEU A 39 2.72 1.39 -23.67
CA LEU A 39 2.62 0.66 -22.41
C LEU A 39 2.85 1.54 -21.19
N THR A 40 3.18 2.83 -21.35
CA THR A 40 3.01 3.78 -20.25
C THR A 40 1.52 3.96 -20.00
N LYS A 41 0.99 3.14 -19.08
CA LYS A 41 -0.32 3.35 -18.46
C LYS A 41 -0.41 4.84 -18.15
N LYS A 42 -1.29 5.59 -18.87
CA LYS A 42 -1.40 7.04 -18.76
C LYS A 42 -1.32 7.43 -17.29
N LYS A 43 -0.18 8.00 -16.89
CA LYS A 43 0.06 8.36 -15.50
C LYS A 43 -0.63 9.69 -15.26
N TYR A 44 -1.59 9.68 -14.35
CA TYR A 44 -2.18 10.86 -13.75
C TYR A 44 -1.14 11.49 -12.83
N ARG A 45 -0.81 12.76 -13.06
CA ARG A 45 0.19 13.52 -12.31
C ARG A 45 -0.52 14.59 -11.47
N CYS A 46 -0.06 14.77 -10.23
CA CYS A 46 -0.47 15.89 -9.39
C CYS A 46 0.15 17.20 -9.89
N THR A 47 -0.60 18.30 -9.82
CA THR A 47 -0.11 19.64 -10.15
C THR A 47 0.71 20.26 -9.02
N ASP A 48 0.47 19.81 -7.78
CA ASP A 48 0.98 20.45 -6.56
C ASP A 48 2.20 19.70 -5.98
N CYS A 49 2.54 18.51 -6.51
CA CYS A 49 3.73 17.74 -6.13
C CYS A 49 4.11 16.68 -7.19
N ASP A 50 5.20 15.94 -6.96
CA ASP A 50 5.71 14.92 -7.89
C ASP A 50 4.96 13.58 -7.89
N TYR A 51 3.81 13.49 -7.22
CA TYR A 51 3.01 12.25 -7.18
C TYR A 51 2.45 11.88 -8.56
N THR A 52 2.60 10.61 -8.94
CA THR A 52 2.02 10.05 -10.17
C THR A 52 1.36 8.70 -9.93
N THR A 53 0.25 8.43 -10.63
CA THR A 53 -0.52 7.19 -10.50
C THR A 53 -1.15 6.77 -11.81
N ASN A 54 -1.45 5.48 -12.00
CA ASN A 54 -2.12 4.98 -13.20
C ASN A 54 -3.66 4.93 -13.08
N LYS A 55 -4.22 5.42 -11.96
CA LYS A 55 -5.68 5.45 -11.69
C LYS A 55 -6.18 6.86 -11.41
N LYS A 56 -7.25 7.28 -12.09
CA LYS A 56 -7.89 8.60 -11.91
C LYS A 56 -8.38 8.81 -10.47
N ILE A 57 -8.97 7.78 -9.85
CA ILE A 57 -9.48 7.83 -8.47
C ILE A 57 -8.35 8.08 -7.47
N SER A 58 -7.17 7.46 -7.70
CA SER A 58 -6.01 7.68 -6.85
C SER A 58 -5.47 9.11 -6.96
N LEU A 59 -5.49 9.73 -8.15
CA LEU A 59 -5.13 11.15 -8.30
C LEU A 59 -6.15 12.05 -7.60
N HIS A 60 -7.44 11.76 -7.73
CA HIS A 60 -8.49 12.55 -7.07
C HIS A 60 -8.33 12.54 -5.55
N ASN A 61 -8.17 11.36 -4.94
CA ASN A 61 -7.95 11.23 -3.50
C ASN A 61 -6.66 11.93 -3.05
N HIS A 62 -5.63 11.90 -3.88
CA HIS A 62 -4.39 12.61 -3.61
C HIS A 62 -4.56 14.15 -3.68
N LEU A 63 -5.30 14.68 -4.65
CA LEU A 63 -5.59 16.13 -4.72
C LEU A 63 -6.44 16.60 -3.54
N GLU A 64 -7.40 15.79 -3.09
CA GLU A 64 -8.15 16.08 -1.85
C GLU A 64 -7.23 16.13 -0.63
N SER A 65 -6.14 15.35 -0.60
CA SER A 65 -5.17 15.41 0.50
C SER A 65 -4.44 16.76 0.57
N HIS A 66 -4.14 17.41 -0.56
CA HIS A 66 -3.52 18.75 -0.59
C HIS A 66 -4.43 19.84 -0.04
N LYS A 67 -5.74 19.71 -0.27
CA LYS A 67 -6.77 20.60 0.31
C LYS A 67 -6.87 20.45 1.83
N LEU A 68 -6.62 19.24 2.33
CA LEU A 68 -6.61 18.95 3.77
C LEU A 68 -5.31 19.43 4.45
N THR A 69 -4.18 19.46 3.74
CA THR A 69 -2.88 19.88 4.29
C THR A 69 -2.64 21.40 4.22
N SER A 70 -3.31 22.12 3.33
CA SER A 70 -3.15 23.58 3.18
C SER A 70 -3.78 24.41 4.31
N LYS A 71 -4.54 23.77 5.21
CA LYS A 71 -5.13 24.40 6.39
C LYS A 71 -4.37 23.91 7.62
N SER A 72 -3.30 24.61 7.98
CA SER A 72 -2.48 24.27 9.15
C SER A 72 -3.32 24.25 10.44
N GLU A 73 -3.11 23.18 11.21
CA GLU A 73 -3.36 23.00 12.65
C GLU A 73 -4.79 22.70 13.15
N LYS A 74 -5.13 21.41 13.11
CA LYS A 74 -5.32 20.61 14.34
C LYS A 74 -5.20 19.15 13.94
N ALA A 75 -4.28 18.42 14.58
CA ALA A 75 -4.28 16.98 14.42
C ALA A 75 -5.67 16.48 14.81
N ILE A 76 -6.31 15.75 13.91
CA ILE A 76 -7.72 15.37 14.05
C ILE A 76 -7.75 14.19 15.02
N GLU A 77 -8.37 14.40 16.17
CA GLU A 77 -8.51 13.39 17.21
C GLU A 77 -9.58 12.36 16.83
N CYS A 78 -9.32 11.10 17.13
CA CYS A 78 -10.32 10.04 17.05
C CYS A 78 -11.13 10.00 18.33
N ASP A 79 -12.43 10.31 18.25
CA ASP A 79 -13.36 10.28 19.39
C ASP A 79 -13.35 8.92 20.15
N ASP A 80 -13.18 7.80 19.43
CA ASP A 80 -13.13 6.46 20.05
C ASP A 80 -11.85 6.17 20.87
N CYS A 81 -10.71 6.84 20.63
CA CYS A 81 -9.46 6.45 21.28
C CYS A 81 -8.43 7.56 21.52
N GLY A 82 -8.76 8.82 21.25
CA GLY A 82 -7.91 9.98 21.48
C GLY A 82 -6.67 10.08 20.59
N LYS A 83 -6.52 9.20 19.59
CA LYS A 83 -5.39 9.26 18.65
C LYS A 83 -5.53 10.43 17.70
N HIS A 84 -4.43 11.15 17.52
CA HIS A 84 -4.36 12.33 16.68
C HIS A 84 -3.81 11.97 15.29
N PHE A 85 -4.43 12.51 14.24
CA PHE A 85 -4.08 12.22 12.86
C PHE A 85 -3.80 13.49 12.07
N SER A 86 -2.79 13.45 11.20
CA SER A 86 -2.36 14.60 10.39
C SER A 86 -3.35 14.99 9.30
N HIS A 87 -4.27 14.10 8.91
CA HIS A 87 -5.31 14.39 7.93
C HIS A 87 -6.54 13.47 8.06
N ALA A 88 -7.69 13.91 7.53
CA ALA A 88 -8.97 13.20 7.65
C ALA A 88 -8.96 11.80 7.03
N GLY A 89 -8.20 11.56 5.95
CA GLY A 89 -8.09 10.22 5.34
C GLY A 89 -7.45 9.17 6.25
N ALA A 90 -6.50 9.58 7.09
CA ALA A 90 -5.86 8.70 8.07
C ALA A 90 -6.83 8.40 9.21
N LEU A 91 -7.59 9.40 9.67
CA LEU A 91 -8.65 9.19 10.66
C LEU A 91 -9.74 8.27 10.12
N PHE A 92 -10.18 8.43 8.87
CA PHE A 92 -11.20 7.58 8.26
C PHE A 92 -10.74 6.11 8.19
N THR A 93 -9.52 5.89 7.70
CA THR A 93 -8.92 4.55 7.64
C THR A 93 -8.77 3.95 9.05
N HIS A 94 -8.39 4.77 10.03
CA HIS A 94 -8.32 4.37 11.42
C HIS A 94 -9.69 4.02 12.03
N LYS A 95 -10.74 4.81 11.75
CA LYS A 95 -12.11 4.54 12.22
C LYS A 95 -12.68 3.23 11.64
N MET A 96 -12.21 2.77 10.49
CA MET A 96 -12.58 1.44 9.98
C MET A 96 -12.05 0.30 10.87
N VAL A 97 -10.91 0.50 11.54
CA VAL A 97 -10.38 -0.46 12.52
C VAL A 97 -11.31 -0.56 13.75
N HIS A 98 -11.91 0.56 14.18
CA HIS A 98 -12.92 0.54 15.24
C HIS A 98 -14.20 -0.15 14.80
N LYS A 99 -14.63 0.02 13.55
CA LYS A 99 -15.81 -0.64 12.99
C LYS A 99 -15.63 -2.17 12.88
N GLU A 100 -14.43 -2.65 12.53
CA GLU A 100 -14.08 -4.07 12.62
C GLU A 100 -13.96 -4.57 14.07
N LYS A 101 -13.53 -3.69 14.99
CA LYS A 101 -13.48 -3.97 16.43
C LYS A 101 -14.82 -3.84 17.16
N GLY A 102 -15.86 -3.32 16.53
CA GLY A 102 -17.21 -3.21 17.09
C GLY A 102 -17.84 -4.57 17.45
N ALA A 103 -17.22 -5.67 17.00
CA ALA A 103 -17.47 -7.03 17.47
C ALA A 103 -16.15 -7.77 17.79
N SER A 104 -15.13 -7.08 18.32
CA SER A 104 -13.92 -7.77 18.78
C SER A 104 -14.25 -8.52 20.07
N LYS A 105 -14.70 -9.77 19.91
CA LYS A 105 -14.66 -10.77 20.96
C LYS A 105 -13.23 -10.75 21.51
N MET A 106 -13.03 -10.24 22.72
CA MET A 106 -11.72 -10.20 23.33
C MET A 106 -11.12 -11.61 23.32
N HIS A 107 -9.84 -11.68 22.96
CA HIS A 107 -9.09 -12.93 22.97
C HIS A 107 -8.70 -13.23 24.42
N LYS A 108 -9.44 -14.15 25.04
CA LYS A 108 -9.22 -14.58 26.43
C LYS A 108 -8.13 -15.65 26.50
N CYS A 109 -7.27 -15.53 27.49
CA CYS A 109 -6.36 -16.61 27.86
C CYS A 109 -7.16 -17.76 28.45
N LYS A 110 -6.79 -18.99 28.08
CA LYS A 110 -7.44 -20.20 28.57
C LYS A 110 -6.90 -20.69 29.92
N PHE A 111 -5.87 -20.03 30.44
CA PHE A 111 -5.14 -20.44 31.64
C PHE A 111 -5.17 -19.39 32.76
N CYS A 112 -5.66 -18.18 32.48
CA CYS A 112 -5.82 -17.10 33.46
C CYS A 112 -6.83 -16.07 32.95
N GLU A 113 -7.14 -15.07 33.78
CA GLU A 113 -8.11 -13.99 33.49
C GLU A 113 -7.60 -12.93 32.50
N TYR A 114 -6.46 -13.14 31.83
CA TYR A 114 -5.91 -12.18 30.87
C TYR A 114 -6.73 -12.17 29.57
N GLU A 115 -7.15 -10.99 29.12
CA GLU A 115 -7.82 -10.81 27.83
C GLU A 115 -7.26 -9.61 27.05
N THR A 116 -7.32 -9.69 25.72
CA THR A 116 -6.79 -8.64 24.84
C THR A 116 -7.54 -8.55 23.52
N ALA A 117 -7.62 -7.34 22.96
CA ALA A 117 -8.27 -7.10 21.67
C ALA A 117 -7.45 -7.55 20.45
N GLU A 118 -6.21 -8.03 20.65
CA GLU A 118 -5.30 -8.42 19.57
C GLU A 118 -4.78 -9.85 19.79
N GLN A 119 -5.04 -10.75 18.83
CA GLN A 119 -4.57 -12.15 18.88
C GLN A 119 -3.04 -12.26 19.05
N GLY A 120 -2.26 -11.35 18.47
CA GLY A 120 -0.80 -11.31 18.61
C GLY A 120 -0.35 -11.09 20.06
N LEU A 121 -1.07 -10.25 20.81
CA LEU A 121 -0.81 -10.00 22.23
C LEU A 121 -1.18 -11.21 23.09
N LEU A 122 -2.26 -11.92 22.77
CA LEU A 122 -2.63 -13.15 23.47
C LEU A 122 -1.58 -14.23 23.26
N ASN A 123 -1.14 -14.45 22.02
CA ASN A 123 -0.09 -15.42 21.71
C ASN A 123 1.21 -15.09 22.46
N ARG A 124 1.57 -13.81 22.53
CA ARG A 124 2.72 -13.36 23.32
C ARG A 124 2.54 -13.67 24.80
N HIS A 125 1.36 -13.39 25.37
CA HIS A 125 1.05 -13.71 26.76
C HIS A 125 1.12 -15.23 27.03
N LEU A 126 0.61 -16.07 26.13
CA LEU A 126 0.68 -17.52 26.27
C LEU A 126 2.14 -18.01 26.26
N LEU A 127 2.97 -17.51 25.35
CA LEU A 127 4.41 -17.82 25.33
C LEU A 127 5.15 -17.27 26.55
N ALA A 128 4.63 -16.19 27.13
CA ALA A 128 5.27 -15.44 28.20
C ALA A 128 5.13 -16.05 29.58
N VAL A 129 3.88 -16.41 29.89
CA VAL A 129 3.42 -16.74 31.22
C VAL A 129 3.16 -18.23 31.32
N HIS A 130 2.73 -18.85 30.22
CA HIS A 130 2.28 -20.24 30.20
C HIS A 130 3.18 -21.18 29.39
N SER A 131 4.23 -20.66 28.73
CA SER A 131 5.21 -21.48 27.99
C SER A 131 6.62 -21.24 28.51
N LYS A 132 7.38 -22.32 28.64
CA LYS A 132 8.84 -22.28 28.84
C LYS A 132 9.60 -22.30 27.51
N ASN A 133 8.89 -22.29 26.38
CA ASN A 133 9.49 -22.43 25.07
C ASN A 133 9.73 -21.04 24.46
N PHE A 134 10.98 -20.61 24.43
CA PHE A 134 11.40 -19.37 23.81
C PHE A 134 11.93 -19.65 22.40
N PRO A 135 11.35 -19.05 21.34
CA PRO A 135 11.78 -19.33 19.97
C PRO A 135 13.19 -18.84 19.65
N HIS A 136 13.75 -17.95 20.48
CA HIS A 136 15.09 -17.40 20.28
C HIS A 136 15.90 -17.59 21.55
N ILE A 137 16.86 -18.51 21.54
CA ILE A 137 17.69 -18.83 22.70
C ILE A 137 19.09 -18.29 22.48
N CYS A 138 19.65 -17.64 23.49
CA CYS A 138 21.05 -17.24 23.51
C CYS A 138 21.94 -18.48 23.60
N VAL A 139 22.85 -18.64 22.64
CA VAL A 139 23.76 -19.78 22.58
C VAL A 139 24.82 -19.76 23.68
N GLU A 140 25.22 -18.57 24.15
CA GLU A 140 26.26 -18.41 25.17
C GLU A 140 25.76 -18.76 26.58
N CYS A 141 24.51 -18.40 26.92
CA CYS A 141 24.00 -18.55 28.29
C CYS A 141 22.67 -19.30 28.42
N GLY A 142 22.11 -19.81 27.32
CA GLY A 142 20.85 -20.56 27.30
C GLY A 142 19.61 -19.72 27.60
N LYS A 143 19.73 -18.39 27.72
CA LYS A 143 18.59 -17.51 28.03
C LYS A 143 17.64 -17.39 26.85
N GLY A 144 16.34 -17.60 27.08
CA GLY A 144 15.31 -17.52 26.06
C GLY A 144 14.70 -16.13 25.88
N PHE A 145 14.40 -15.76 24.64
CA PHE A 145 13.83 -14.50 24.20
C PHE A 145 12.65 -14.71 23.26
N ARG A 146 11.72 -13.74 23.28
CA ARG A 146 10.47 -13.79 22.50
C ARG A 146 10.60 -13.17 21.11
N HIS A 147 11.56 -12.26 20.92
CA HIS A 147 11.81 -11.58 19.65
C HIS A 147 13.29 -11.63 19.29
N PRO A 148 13.63 -11.72 18.00
CA PRO A 148 15.01 -11.73 17.55
C PRO A 148 15.71 -10.39 17.85
N SER A 149 14.96 -9.28 17.89
CA SER A 149 15.49 -7.97 18.30
C SER A 149 15.95 -7.96 19.75
N GLU A 150 15.23 -8.63 20.65
CA GLU A 150 15.56 -8.70 22.07
C GLU A 150 16.76 -9.62 22.31
N LEU A 151 16.82 -10.76 21.61
CA LEU A 151 18.04 -11.59 21.58
C LEU A 151 19.23 -10.78 21.04
N LYS A 152 19.07 -10.06 19.93
CA LYS A 152 20.13 -9.22 19.35
C LYS A 152 20.62 -8.14 20.31
N LYS A 153 19.71 -7.49 21.06
CA LYS A 153 20.09 -6.54 22.10
C LYS A 153 20.86 -7.24 23.23
N HIS A 154 20.42 -8.42 23.63
CA HIS A 154 21.08 -9.24 24.64
C HIS A 154 22.45 -9.76 24.20
N MET A 155 22.68 -10.09 22.92
CA MET A 155 24.01 -10.54 22.49
C MET A 155 25.10 -9.48 22.72
N ARG A 156 24.73 -8.19 22.83
CA ARG A 156 25.68 -7.11 23.11
C ARG A 156 26.32 -7.15 24.50
N ILE A 157 25.73 -7.87 25.46
CA ILE A 157 26.34 -8.05 26.79
C ILE A 157 27.33 -9.23 26.85
N HIS A 158 27.41 -10.04 25.79
CA HIS A 158 28.40 -11.14 25.68
C HIS A 158 29.58 -10.79 24.77
N THR A 159 29.60 -9.57 24.24
CA THR A 159 30.79 -8.96 23.62
C THR A 159 31.70 -8.42 24.71
#